data_AF-A0A269PHI5-F1
#
_entry.id   AF-A0A269PHI5-F1
#
_cell.length_a   1.000
_cell.length_b   1.000
_cell.length_c   1.000
_cell.angle_alpha   90.00
_cell.angle_beta   90.00
_cell.angle_gamma   90.00
#
_symmetry.space_group_name_H-M   'P 1'
#
loop_
_entity.id
_entity.type
_entity.pdbx_description
1 polymer ?
#
loop_
_entity_poly.entity_id
_entity_poly.type
_entity_poly.pdbx_seq_one_letter_code
_entity_poly.pdbx_strand_id
1 'polypeptide(L)'
;MTDTAHAPIYLLAKHIANAKTREEKIALAAQCPSPYLAILRKQVRTILDKRNIKKPVKRTLPACFILIKRRLKRQNRKADGKTKTATYQS
;
A
#
# COMPACT_ATOMS: atom_id res chain seq x y z
N MET A 1 33.42 14.31 -14.19
CA MET A 1 32.52 14.60 -13.06
C MET A 1 31.17 14.01 -13.42
N THR A 2 30.82 12.85 -12.86
CA THR A 2 29.50 12.26 -13.10
C THR A 2 28.55 12.88 -12.10
N ASP A 3 27.73 13.83 -12.55
CA ASP A 3 26.49 14.19 -11.88
C ASP A 3 25.62 12.93 -11.85
N THR A 4 25.83 12.08 -10.85
CA THR A 4 24.87 11.07 -10.44
C THR A 4 23.72 11.83 -9.80
N ALA A 5 22.93 12.44 -10.70
CA ALA A 5 21.65 13.06 -10.47
C ALA A 5 20.95 12.30 -9.36
N HIS A 6 20.76 13.00 -8.23
CA HIS A 6 20.13 12.56 -7.00
C HIS A 6 19.07 11.50 -7.28
N ALA A 7 19.48 10.22 -7.34
CA ALA A 7 18.54 9.14 -7.44
C ALA A 7 17.69 9.31 -6.19
N PRO A 8 16.36 9.52 -6.32
CA PRO A 8 15.54 9.83 -5.17
C PRO A 8 15.84 8.79 -4.10
N ILE A 9 16.19 9.24 -2.88
CA ILE A 9 16.73 8.40 -1.79
C ILE A 9 15.93 7.10 -1.61
N TYR A 10 14.65 7.14 -1.97
CA TYR A 10 13.73 6.01 -2.07
C TYR A 10 14.16 4.88 -3.03
N LEU A 11 14.65 5.19 -4.24
CA LEU A 11 15.17 4.20 -5.17
C LEU A 11 16.40 3.51 -4.59
N LEU A 12 17.34 4.28 -4.04
CA LEU A 12 18.52 3.74 -3.38
C LEU A 12 18.13 2.83 -2.20
N ALA A 13 17.18 3.28 -1.37
CA ALA A 13 16.64 2.48 -0.27
C ALA A 13 16.01 1.15 -0.75
N LYS A 14 15.31 1.17 -1.89
CA LYS A 14 14.71 -0.02 -2.51
C LYS A 14 15.78 -1.00 -3.02
N HIS A 15 16.84 -0.49 -3.63
CA HIS A 15 17.98 -1.31 -4.07
C HIS A 15 18.70 -1.95 -2.87
N ILE A 16 18.98 -1.18 -1.82
CA ILE A 16 19.59 -1.71 -0.57
C ILE A 16 18.70 -2.77 0.09
N ALA A 17 17.38 -2.54 0.12
CA ALA A 17 16.43 -3.51 0.67
C ALA A 17 16.28 -4.79 -0.19
N ASN A 18 16.73 -4.77 -1.46
CA ASN A 18 16.72 -5.91 -2.37
C ASN A 18 18.06 -6.64 -2.48
N ALA A 19 19.17 -5.98 -2.12
CA ALA A 19 20.51 -6.54 -2.16
C ALA A 19 20.60 -7.78 -1.27
N LYS A 20 21.23 -8.84 -1.81
CA LYS A 20 21.33 -10.14 -1.13
C LYS A 20 22.59 -10.21 -0.27
N THR A 21 23.69 -9.69 -0.80
CA THR A 21 24.99 -9.76 -0.12
C THR A 21 25.23 -8.53 0.75
N ARG A 22 26.14 -8.67 1.72
CA ARG A 22 26.54 -7.57 2.60
C ARG A 22 27.37 -6.53 1.85
N GLU A 23 28.23 -6.97 0.94
CA GLU A 23 29.08 -6.10 0.12
C GLU A 23 28.26 -5.19 -0.80
N GLU A 24 27.22 -5.73 -1.45
CA GLU A 24 26.29 -4.95 -2.28
C GLU A 24 25.60 -3.84 -1.48
N LYS A 25 25.17 -4.13 -0.24
CA LYS A 25 24.53 -3.14 0.64
C LYS A 25 25.48 -2.00 1.00
N ILE A 26 26.75 -2.33 1.25
CA ILE A 26 27.78 -1.34 1.59
C ILE A 26 28.10 -0.46 0.37
N ALA A 27 28.29 -1.08 -0.80
CA ALA A 27 28.55 -0.36 -2.05
C ALA A 27 27.40 0.60 -2.42
N LEU A 28 26.15 0.17 -2.26
CA LEU A 28 24.97 1.01 -2.50
C LEU A 28 24.81 2.13 -1.45
N ALA A 29 25.12 1.86 -0.18
CA ALA A 29 25.07 2.89 0.86
C ALA A 29 26.15 3.96 0.69
N ALA A 30 27.33 3.59 0.16
CA ALA A 30 28.42 4.52 -0.12
C ALA A 30 28.11 5.55 -1.21
N GLN A 31 27.11 5.28 -2.06
CA GLN A 31 26.62 6.22 -3.07
C GLN A 31 25.78 7.36 -2.46
N CYS A 32 25.36 7.24 -1.19
CA CYS A 32 24.55 8.23 -0.53
C CYS A 32 25.41 9.31 0.15
N PRO A 33 25.14 10.62 -0.07
CA PRO A 33 25.84 11.67 0.65
C PRO A 33 25.54 11.59 2.15
N SER A 34 26.55 11.82 2.97
CA SER A 34 26.48 11.82 4.46
C SER A 34 25.21 12.45 5.05
N PRO A 35 24.78 13.67 4.66
CA PRO A 35 23.59 14.32 5.25
C PRO A 35 22.29 13.53 5.07
N TYR A 36 22.21 12.66 4.06
CA TYR A 36 21.01 11.89 3.73
C TYR A 36 21.02 10.46 4.28
N LEU A 37 22.10 10.02 4.93
CA LEU A 37 22.22 8.66 5.46
C LEU A 37 21.15 8.32 6.50
N ALA A 38 20.80 9.29 7.37
CA ALA A 38 19.75 9.10 8.37
C ALA A 38 18.38 8.86 7.70
N ILE A 39 18.09 9.62 6.66
CA ILE A 39 16.85 9.50 5.87
C ILE A 39 16.82 8.16 5.13
N LEU A 40 17.94 7.76 4.53
CA LEU A 40 18.10 6.48 3.85
C LEU A 40 17.82 5.30 4.81
N ARG A 41 18.44 5.29 5.99
CA ARG A 41 18.22 4.25 7.02
C ARG A 41 16.76 4.14 7.42
N LYS A 42 16.09 5.28 7.64
CA LYS A 42 14.65 5.32 7.97
C LYS A 42 13.79 4.73 6.86
N GLN A 43 14.09 5.03 5.59
CA GLN A 43 13.35 4.49 4.46
C GLN A 43 13.59 3.00 4.24
N VAL A 44 14.84 2.53 4.33
CA VAL A 44 15.16 1.08 4.26
C VAL A 44 14.39 0.32 5.33
N ARG A 45 14.42 0.81 6.59
CA ARG A 45 13.65 0.21 7.69
C ARG A 45 12.16 0.16 7.39
N THR A 46 11.58 1.27 6.91
CA THR A 46 10.16 1.32 6.52
C THR A 46 9.81 0.31 5.43
N ILE A 47 10.68 0.11 4.43
CA ILE A 47 10.46 -0.87 3.36
C ILE A 47 10.49 -2.30 3.91
N LEU A 48 11.46 -2.61 4.77
CA LEU A 48 11.58 -3.91 5.41
C LEU A 48 10.41 -4.19 6.36
N ASP A 49 10.04 -3.21 7.17
CA ASP A 49 8.88 -3.30 8.06
C ASP A 49 7.62 -3.58 7.25
N LYS A 50 7.37 -2.84 6.17
CA LYS A 50 6.22 -3.10 5.26
C LYS A 50 6.21 -4.51 4.67
N ARG A 51 7.38 -5.11 4.40
CA ARG A 51 7.47 -6.51 3.95
C ARG A 51 7.16 -7.50 5.08
N ASN A 52 7.59 -7.16 6.29
CA ASN A 52 7.37 -7.95 7.50
C ASN A 52 5.98 -7.78 8.11
N ILE A 53 5.19 -6.79 7.66
CA ILE A 53 3.77 -6.71 8.00
C ILE A 53 3.08 -7.97 7.44
N LYS A 54 3.00 -9.00 8.29
CA LYS A 54 2.02 -10.07 8.11
C LYS A 54 0.67 -9.39 8.06
N LYS A 55 0.08 -9.31 6.88
CA LYS A 55 -1.31 -8.87 6.73
C LYS A 55 -2.12 -9.68 7.74
N PRO A 56 -2.92 -9.04 8.61
CA PRO A 56 -3.75 -9.80 9.53
C PRO A 56 -4.50 -10.83 8.69
N VAL A 57 -4.41 -12.10 9.09
CA VAL A 57 -5.17 -13.18 8.47
C VAL A 57 -6.58 -12.64 8.35
N LYS A 58 -7.10 -12.56 7.10
CA LYS A 58 -8.44 -12.04 6.85
C LYS A 58 -9.37 -12.84 7.77
N ARG A 59 -9.77 -12.26 8.90
CA ARG A 59 -10.76 -12.89 9.78
C ARG A 59 -11.99 -12.97 8.90
N THR A 60 -12.32 -14.18 8.48
CA THR A 60 -13.57 -14.48 7.79
C THR A 60 -14.65 -13.95 8.70
N LEU A 61 -15.35 -12.91 8.25
CA LEU A 61 -16.46 -12.35 9.00
C LEU A 61 -17.44 -13.49 9.28
N PRO A 62 -18.01 -13.57 10.49
CA PRO A 62 -19.00 -14.59 10.81
C PRO A 62 -20.09 -14.63 9.74
N ALA A 63 -20.58 -15.84 9.42
CA ALA A 63 -21.55 -16.04 8.34
C ALA A 63 -22.80 -15.15 8.51
N CYS A 64 -23.23 -14.90 9.75
CA CYS A 64 -24.33 -13.99 10.08
C CYS A 64 -24.07 -12.55 9.59
N PHE A 65 -22.86 -12.02 9.76
CA PHE A 65 -22.51 -10.67 9.32
C PHE A 65 -22.52 -10.55 7.80
N ILE A 66 -22.05 -11.58 7.09
CA ILE A 66 -22.09 -11.64 5.62
C ILE A 66 -23.53 -11.68 5.11
N LEU A 67 -24.39 -12.48 5.75
CA LEU A 67 -25.82 -12.59 5.41
C LEU A 67 -26.56 -11.27 5.61
N ILE A 68 -26.35 -10.60 6.74
CA ILE A 68 -26.96 -9.28 7.04
C ILE A 68 -26.51 -8.25 5.99
N LYS A 69 -25.21 -8.16 5.71
CA LYS A 69 -24.67 -7.22 4.71
C LYS A 69 -25.22 -7.47 3.31
N ARG A 70 -25.38 -8.74 2.92
CA ARG A 70 -26.00 -9.12 1.64
C ARG A 70 -27.48 -8.76 1.58
N ARG A 71 -28.22 -8.95 2.68
CA ARG A 71 -29.65 -8.60 2.78
C ARG A 71 -29.87 -7.09 2.64
N LEU A 72 -29.09 -6.29 3.39
CA LEU A 72 -29.13 -4.82 3.30
C LEU A 72 -28.77 -4.32 1.90
N LYS A 73 -27.73 -4.88 1.27
CA LYS A 73 -27.35 -4.52 -0.11
C LYS A 73 -28.46 -4.83 -1.12
N ARG A 74 -29.19 -5.93 -0.94
CA ARG A 74 -30.35 -6.28 -1.79
C ARG A 74 -31.54 -5.35 -1.56
N GLN A 75 -31.80 -4.94 -0.32
CA GLN A 75 -32.86 -3.97 -0.01
C GLN A 75 -32.57 -2.59 -0.63
N ASN A 76 -31.35 -2.08 -0.49
CA ASN A 76 -30.97 -0.79 -1.09
C ASN A 76 -31.07 -0.81 -2.62
N ARG A 77 -30.66 -1.91 -3.27
CA ARG A 77 -30.85 -2.07 -4.72
C ARG A 77 -32.32 -2.10 -5.16
N LYS A 78 -33.23 -2.59 -4.31
CA LYS A 78 -34.66 -2.57 -4.58
C LYS A 78 -35.29 -1.20 -4.33
N ALA A 79 -34.73 -0.42 -3.40
CA ALA A 79 -35.15 0.95 -3.13
C ALA A 79 -34.73 1.91 -4.26
N ASP A 80 -33.51 1.79 -4.77
CA ASP A 80 -32.99 2.61 -5.87
C ASP A 80 -33.67 2.33 -7.23
N GLY A 81 -34.30 1.15 -7.40
CA GLY A 81 -34.95 0.75 -8.64
C GLY A 81 -36.41 1.19 -8.80
N LYS A 82 -37.00 1.91 -7.83
CA LYS A 82 -38.44 2.26 -7.82
C LYS A 82 -38.77 3.75 -7.95
N THR A 83 -37.81 4.60 -8.32
CA THR A 83 -38.05 6.00 -8.71
C THR A 83 -37.97 6.15 -10.23
N LYS A 84 -38.93 5.56 -10.94
CA LYS A 84 -39.30 6.02 -12.29
C LYS A 84 -40.82 6.17 -12.36
N THR A 85 -41.24 7.42 -12.08
CA THR A 85 -42.35 8.16 -12.71
C THR A 85 -43.57 7.36 -13.16
N ALA A 86 -44.65 7.47 -12.40
CA ALA A 86 -46.01 7.38 -12.93
C ALA A 86 -46.73 8.69 -12.58
N THR A 87 -46.42 9.77 -13.30
CA THR A 87 -47.26 10.96 -13.34
C THR A 87 -48.38 10.66 -14.33
N TYR A 88 -49.51 10.18 -13.84
CA TYR A 88 -50.77 10.25 -14.58
C TYR A 88 -51.28 11.70 -14.49
N GLN A 89 -51.28 12.43 -15.60
CA GLN A 89 -52.12 13.62 -15.73
C GLN A 89 -53.44 13.24 -16.40
N SER A 90 -54.49 13.84 -15.85
CA SER A 90 -55.91 13.71 -16.15
C SER A 90 -56.29 14.20 -17.54
#